data_AF-A0A9D2F6D0-F1
#
_entry.id   AF-A0A9D2F6D0-F1
#
_cell.length_a   1.000
_cell.length_b   1.000
_cell.length_c   1.000
_cell.angle_alpha   90.00
_cell.angle_beta   90.00
_cell.angle_gamma   90.00
#
_symmetry.space_group_name_H-M   'P 1'
#
loop_
_entity.id
_entity.type
_entity.pdbx_description
1 polymer ?
#
loop_
_entity_poly.entity_id
_entity_poly.type
_entity_poly.pdbx_seq_one_letter_code
_entity_poly.pdbx_strand_id
1 'polypeptide(L)' 'MKKLIGVDIGGTKVAVGLISPNGEVLEELIVPSDGTNREKMFEIVVAAIQSL' A
#
# COMPACT_ATOMS: atom_id res chain seq x y z
N MET A 1 15.91 -3.83 -13.49
CA MET A 1 14.49 -3.72 -13.91
C MET A 1 13.81 -2.69 -13.04
N LYS A 2 13.01 -1.79 -13.63
CA LYS A 2 12.17 -0.88 -12.83
C LYS A 2 10.97 -1.67 -12.28
N LYS A 3 10.58 -1.41 -11.04
CA LYS A 3 9.32 -1.88 -10.46
C LYS A 3 8.54 -0.65 -10.00
N LEU A 4 7.21 -0.74 -9.93
CA LEU A 4 6.37 0.33 -9.40
C LEU A 4 5.72 -0.13 -8.09
N ILE A 5 5.39 0.82 -7.22
CA ILE A 5 4.57 0.56 -6.04
C ILE A 5 3.24 1.26 -6.28
N GLY A 6 2.15 0.49 -6.26
CA GLY A 6 0.79 1.01 -6.23
C GLY A 6 0.33 1.17 -4.78
N VAL A 7 -0.37 2.26 -4.49
CA VAL A 7 -0.96 2.53 -3.16
C VAL A 7 -2.40 2.99 -3.38
N ASP A 8 -3.35 2.26 -2.80
CA ASP A 8 -4.77 2.64 -2.73
C ASP A 8 -5.17 2.84 -1.26
N ILE A 9 -5.66 4.04 -0.93
CA ILE A 9 -6.00 4.45 0.44
C ILE A 9 -7.52 4.63 0.51
N GLY A 10 -8.20 3.64 1.07
CA GLY A 10 -9.62 3.69 1.38
C GLY A 10 -9.88 4.05 2.85
N GLY A 11 -11.13 4.41 3.16
CA GLY A 11 -11.55 4.70 4.54
C GLY A 11 -11.66 3.48 5.46
N THR A 12 -11.48 2.27 4.94
CA THR A 12 -11.51 1.02 5.73
C THR A 12 -10.25 0.17 5.59
N LYS A 13 -9.53 0.30 4.47
CA LYS A 13 -8.35 -0.51 4.14
C LYS A 13 -7.37 0.30 3.30
N VAL A 14 -6.10 -0.06 3.41
CA VAL A 14 -5.02 0.36 2.51
C VAL A 14 -4.53 -0.87 1.76
N ALA A 15 -4.44 -0.77 0.44
CA ALA A 15 -3.84 -1.80 -0.42
C ALA A 15 -2.53 -1.26 -0.99
N VAL A 16 -1.46 -2.05 -0.91
CA VAL A 16 -0.15 -1.73 -1.49
C VAL A 16 0.29 -2.90 -2.36
N GLY A 17 0.78 -2.63 -3.56
CA GLY A 17 1.21 -3.68 -4.48
C GLY A 17 2.52 -3.36 -5.19
N LEU A 18 3.34 -4.40 -5.38
CA LEU A 18 4.51 -4.35 -6.24
C LEU A 18 4.08 -4.66 -7.68
N ILE A 19 4.29 -3.73 -8.60
CA ILE A 19 3.76 -3.79 -9.96
C ILE A 19 4.92 -3.92 -10.97
N SER A 20 4.77 -4.83 -11.92
CA SER A 20 5.69 -4.97 -13.05
C SER A 20 5.53 -3.79 -14.04
N PRO A 21 6.53 -3.47 -14.87
CA PRO A 21 6.38 -2.44 -15.90
C PRO A 21 5.21 -2.66 -16.87
N ASN A 22 4.73 -3.90 -16.99
CA ASN A 22 3.61 -4.26 -17.86
C ASN A 22 2.24 -4.12 -17.16
N GLY A 23 2.22 -3.69 -15.90
CA GLY A 23 0.99 -3.50 -15.12
C GLY A 23 0.54 -4.73 -14.34
N GLU A 24 1.34 -5.78 -14.27
CA GLU A 24 0.99 -6.99 -13.51
C GLU A 24 1.28 -6.78 -12.02
N VAL A 25 0.35 -7.20 -11.16
CA VAL A 25 0.57 -7.24 -9.70
C VAL A 25 1.44 -8.45 -9.39
N LEU A 26 2.66 -8.19 -8.92
CA LEU A 26 3.62 -9.22 -8.51
C LEU A 26 3.40 -9.64 -7.06
N GLU A 27 3.13 -8.66 -6.19
CA GLU A 27 2.89 -8.84 -4.76
C GLU A 27 1.83 -7.84 -4.30
N GLU A 28 1.00 -8.22 -3.32
CA GLU A 28 -0.05 -7.38 -2.76
C GLU A 28 -0.14 -7.58 -1.24
N LEU A 29 -0.31 -6.47 -0.53
CA LEU A 29 -0.62 -6.44 0.89
C LEU A 29 -1.84 -5.54 1.13
N ILE A 30 -2.85 -6.07 1.82
CA ILE A 30 -4.05 -5.33 2.23
C ILE A 30 -4.11 -5.29 3.75
N VAL A 31 -4.13 -4.09 4.31
CA VAL A 31 -4.20 -3.85 5.77
C VAL A 31 -5.40 -2.98 6.13
N PRO A 32 -5.99 -3.14 7.33
CA PRO A 32 -7.03 -2.23 7.80
C PRO A 32 -6.48 -0.81 7.97
N SER A 33 -7.29 0.19 7.63
CA SER A 33 -6.93 1.60 7.76
C SER A 33 -7.34 2.16 9.14
N ASP A 34 -6.57 3.08 9.72
CA ASP A 34 -6.98 3.84 10.92
C ASP A 34 -7.12 5.32 10.59
N GLY A 35 -8.32 5.72 10.17
CA GLY A 35 -8.65 7.11 9.82
C GLY A 35 -8.88 8.03 11.01
N THR A 36 -8.68 7.59 12.25
CA THR A 36 -8.90 8.43 13.44
C THR A 36 -7.88 9.57 13.56
N ASN A 37 -6.69 9.38 12.98
CA ASN A 37 -5.62 10.36 12.93
C ASN A 37 -4.85 10.22 11.60
N ARG A 38 -4.55 11.35 10.96
CA ARG A 38 -3.76 11.41 9.72
C ARG A 38 -2.37 10.77 9.88
N GLU A 39 -1.72 10.95 11.02
CA GLU A 39 -0.40 10.34 11.27
C GLU A 39 -0.46 8.82 11.35
N LYS A 40 -1.52 8.26 11.96
CA LYS A 40 -1.70 6.81 11.98
C LYS A 40 -1.94 6.25 10.58
N MET A 41 -2.71 6.94 9.75
CA MET A 41 -2.89 6.55 8.34
C MET A 41 -1.54 6.53 7.60
N PHE A 42 -0.72 7.56 7.83
CA PHE A 42 0.61 7.65 7.24
C PHE A 42 1.52 6.50 7.71
N GLU A 43 1.56 6.21 9.01
CA GLU A 43 2.32 5.09 9.57
C GLU A 43 1.89 3.75 8.97
N ILE A 44 0.58 3.52 8.79
CA ILE A 44 0.04 2.30 8.15
C ILE A 44 0.53 2.18 6.71
N VAL A 45 0.46 3.27 5.93
CA VAL A 45 0.94 3.26 4.53
C VAL A 45 2.44 2.97 4.47
N VAL A 46 3.25 3.60 5.31
CA VAL A 46 4.70 3.37 5.37
C VAL A 46 5.01 1.93 5.76
N ALA A 47 4.35 1.40 6.79
CA ALA A 47 4.55 0.03 7.26
C ALA A 47 4.13 -0.99 6.18
N ALA A 48 3.04 -0.74 5.47
CA ALA A 48 2.57 -1.61 4.40
C ALA A 48 3.55 -1.62 3.22
N ILE A 49 4.10 -0.47 2.83
CA ILE A 49 5.13 -0.37 1.78
C ILE A 49 6.42 -1.11 2.18
N GLN A 50 6.83 -1.00 3.45
CA GLN A 50 8.04 -1.69 3.95
C GLN A 50 7.87 -3.20 4.12
N SER A 51 6.62 -3.68 4.09
CA SER A 51 6.28 -5.10 4.24
C SER A 51 6.03 -5.81 2.89
N LEU A 52 6.23 -5.09 1.78
CA LEU A 52 6.43 -5.65 0.43
C LEU A 52 7.92 -5.95 0.22
#